data_AF-A0A7Y5XYR4-F1
#
_entry.id   AF-A0A7Y5XYR4-F1
#
_cell.length_a   1.000
_cell.length_b   1.000
_cell.length_c   1.000
_cell.angle_alpha   90.00
_cell.angle_beta   90.00
_cell.angle_gamma   90.00
#
_symmetry.space_group_name_H-M   'P 1'
#
loop_
_entity.id
_entity.type
_entity.pdbx_description
1 polymer ?
#
loop_
_entity_poly.entity_id
_entity_poly.type
_entity_poly.pdbx_seq_one_letter_code
_entity_poly.pdbx_strand_id
1 'polypeptide(L)'
;MTWVELRVHGVSGAPAETLLGVPHVEQVAGDEFSRFYRPVGGSAGHVLEGYHWGRFTSGTWRQSLALLLVPFGLVNAAQFMLARPREHVFEKTMHMIAGLALRLLALVLTALIAFTLGLILIDIVAWRWAPGSDLLDDVSLPVLVTGGAVLAAVGLLVLAMLGYAGRTRLPPDPPPRQETAETTALDAELFNADPNAVTMRLLHVAAGFGVIALLLALVRTGDPWPVPVALLGLVALVVAVLGDPEGSVTVGFDTPERDGRRLRAGAWTLLAVAAGVLVIEGVLTHRELGDVEPTGRLTDFDDVANGLMVASILVLGVLHAANLFLVWRGPGMREWTRRDAWIRLALLMPGMLVAAIILAVGPETWVALISW
;
A
#
# COMPACT_ATOMS: atom_id res chain seq x y z
N MET A 1 -22.56 20.22 27.87
CA MET A 1 -21.87 19.20 27.08
C MET A 1 -21.42 19.87 25.79
N THR A 2 -20.14 20.21 25.69
CA THR A 2 -19.55 20.81 24.49
C THR A 2 -19.24 19.69 23.51
N TRP A 3 -20.17 19.44 22.60
CA TRP A 3 -19.93 18.55 21.46
C TRP A 3 -19.48 19.40 20.26
N VAL A 4 -18.90 18.75 19.27
CA VAL A 4 -18.37 19.37 18.06
C VAL A 4 -19.22 18.93 16.88
N GLU A 5 -19.74 19.89 16.13
CA GLU A 5 -20.33 19.64 14.82
C GLU A 5 -19.26 19.86 13.75
N LEU A 6 -18.74 18.78 13.17
CA LEU A 6 -17.83 18.86 12.04
C LEU A 6 -18.59 18.69 10.74
N ARG A 7 -18.70 19.76 9.95
CA ARG A 7 -19.29 19.73 8.61
C ARG A 7 -18.21 19.56 7.56
N VAL A 8 -18.42 18.63 6.63
CA VAL A 8 -17.48 18.34 5.54
C VAL A 8 -18.23 18.47 4.22
N HIS A 9 -17.66 19.20 3.25
CA HIS A 9 -18.28 19.32 1.94
C HIS A 9 -18.09 18.04 1.11
N GLY A 10 -19.00 17.78 0.17
CA GLY A 10 -18.84 16.74 -0.86
C GLY A 10 -17.78 17.09 -1.92
N VAL A 11 -17.59 16.24 -2.92
CA VAL A 11 -16.50 16.39 -3.92
C VAL A 11 -16.55 17.72 -4.71
N SER A 12 -17.72 18.36 -4.80
CA SER A 12 -17.92 19.63 -5.51
C SER A 12 -17.30 20.86 -4.83
N GLY A 13 -16.81 20.77 -3.59
CA GLY A 13 -16.08 21.86 -2.94
C GLY A 13 -16.96 23.06 -2.56
N ALA A 14 -18.00 22.83 -1.75
CA ALA A 14 -18.87 23.92 -1.29
C ALA A 14 -18.08 24.98 -0.49
N PRO A 15 -18.28 26.30 -0.75
CA PRO A 15 -17.66 27.37 0.02
C PRO A 15 -17.95 27.23 1.51
N ALA A 16 -17.01 27.68 2.35
CA ALA A 16 -17.07 27.49 3.80
C ALA A 16 -18.30 28.16 4.44
N GLU A 17 -18.74 29.31 3.93
CA GLU A 17 -19.95 30.03 4.32
C GLU A 17 -21.20 29.19 4.06
N THR A 18 -21.26 28.52 2.91
CA THR A 18 -22.37 27.63 2.54
C THR A 18 -22.33 26.35 3.38
N LEU A 19 -21.14 25.79 3.60
CA LEU A 19 -20.94 24.60 4.43
C LEU A 19 -21.39 24.84 5.88
N LEU A 20 -21.05 25.99 6.45
CA LEU A 20 -21.39 26.36 7.82
C LEU A 20 -22.77 27.02 7.96
N GLY A 21 -23.36 27.48 6.86
CA GLY A 21 -24.66 28.16 6.84
C GLY A 21 -24.62 29.54 7.50
N VAL A 22 -23.47 30.22 7.44
CA VAL A 22 -23.23 31.54 8.06
C VAL A 22 -22.58 32.50 7.06
N PRO A 23 -22.84 33.81 7.15
CA PRO A 23 -22.33 34.78 6.17
C PRO A 23 -20.83 35.03 6.26
N HIS A 24 -20.24 34.86 7.45
CA HIS A 24 -18.83 35.14 7.70
C HIS A 24 -18.18 34.01 8.48
N VAL A 25 -17.05 33.54 7.96
CA VAL A 25 -16.25 32.47 8.54
C VAL A 25 -14.79 32.92 8.62
N GLU A 26 -14.07 32.38 9.57
CA GLU A 26 -12.62 32.56 9.69
C GLU A 26 -11.92 31.20 9.65
N GLN A 27 -10.76 31.15 9.01
CA GLN A 27 -9.92 29.96 9.04
C GLN A 27 -9.22 29.91 10.40
N VAL A 28 -9.48 28.86 11.17
CA VAL A 28 -8.92 28.68 12.52
C VAL A 28 -7.74 27.70 12.55
N ALA A 29 -7.64 26.83 11.54
CA ALA A 29 -6.53 25.88 11.40
C ALA A 29 -6.36 25.40 9.95
N GLY A 30 -5.27 24.67 9.71
CA GLY A 30 -4.96 24.06 8.43
C GLY A 30 -4.18 24.97 7.46
N ASP A 31 -4.01 24.51 6.22
CA ASP A 31 -3.17 25.11 5.19
C ASP A 31 -3.95 25.35 3.89
N GLU A 32 -3.27 25.62 2.77
CA GLU A 32 -3.98 25.89 1.52
C GLU A 32 -4.78 24.68 0.97
N PHE A 33 -4.60 23.46 1.49
CA PHE A 33 -5.18 22.21 0.99
C PHE A 33 -6.22 21.58 1.91
N SER A 34 -6.01 21.66 3.22
CA SER A 34 -6.93 21.22 4.28
C SER A 34 -7.16 22.40 5.22
N ARG A 35 -8.39 22.93 5.28
CA ARG A 35 -8.71 24.12 6.08
C ARG A 35 -9.83 23.81 7.05
N PHE A 36 -9.73 24.36 8.25
CA PHE A 36 -10.82 24.39 9.21
C PHE A 36 -11.35 25.80 9.34
N TYR A 37 -12.66 25.94 9.19
CA TYR A 37 -13.37 27.20 9.30
C TYR A 37 -14.31 27.18 10.51
N ARG A 38 -14.47 28.32 11.18
CA ARG A 38 -15.50 28.53 12.21
C ARG A 38 -16.31 29.81 11.89
N PRO A 39 -17.56 29.92 12.35
CA PRO A 39 -18.30 31.18 12.28
C PRO A 39 -17.58 32.29 13.05
N VAL A 40 -17.49 33.49 12.47
CA VAL A 40 -17.01 34.67 13.20
C VAL A 40 -17.97 34.96 14.36
N GLY A 41 -17.46 35.02 15.58
CA GLY A 41 -18.27 35.19 16.81
C GLY A 41 -18.73 33.88 17.47
N GLY A 42 -18.34 32.72 16.94
CA GLY A 42 -18.59 31.40 17.54
C GLY A 42 -19.99 30.85 17.32
N SER A 43 -20.26 29.67 17.89
CA SER A 43 -21.55 28.98 17.81
C SER A 43 -22.18 28.80 19.19
N ALA A 44 -23.49 28.98 19.28
CA ALA A 44 -24.20 28.86 20.55
C ALA A 44 -24.41 27.37 20.92
N GLY A 45 -23.89 26.96 22.07
CA GLY A 45 -24.19 25.66 22.69
C GLY A 45 -23.38 24.45 22.20
N HIS A 46 -22.53 24.61 21.18
CA HIS A 46 -21.60 23.58 20.68
C HIS A 46 -20.51 24.24 19.83
N VAL A 47 -19.46 23.52 19.44
CA VAL A 47 -18.42 24.02 18.52
C VAL A 47 -18.80 23.62 17.10
N LEU A 48 -19.04 24.59 16.20
CA LEU A 48 -19.31 24.35 14.78
C LEU A 48 -18.05 24.59 13.95
N GLU A 49 -17.56 23.54 13.29
CA GLU A 49 -16.36 23.56 12.45
C GLU A 49 -16.63 23.03 11.05
N GLY A 50 -16.08 23.69 10.04
CA GLY A 50 -16.18 23.29 8.64
C GLY A 50 -14.82 22.80 8.14
N TYR A 51 -14.72 21.53 7.75
CA TYR A 51 -13.53 20.98 7.11
C TYR A 51 -13.62 21.08 5.59
N HIS A 52 -12.67 21.80 5.01
CA HIS A 52 -12.57 22.02 3.59
C HIS A 52 -11.35 21.30 3.00
N TRP A 53 -11.59 20.38 2.06
CA TRP A 53 -10.61 19.45 1.47
C TRP A 53 -10.55 19.51 -0.07
N GLY A 54 -11.23 20.47 -0.71
CA GLY A 54 -11.42 20.49 -2.17
C GLY A 54 -10.14 20.47 -3.03
N ARG A 55 -9.00 20.90 -2.52
CA ARG A 55 -7.71 20.85 -3.26
C ARG A 55 -7.02 19.48 -3.22
N PHE A 56 -7.54 18.52 -2.45
CA PHE A 56 -7.17 17.11 -2.58
C PHE A 56 -7.80 16.45 -3.81
N THR A 57 -8.95 16.94 -4.27
CA THR A 57 -9.72 16.35 -5.38
C THR A 57 -9.65 17.14 -6.68
N SER A 58 -9.15 18.38 -6.64
CA SER A 58 -9.00 19.25 -7.80
C SER A 58 -7.57 19.79 -7.90
N GLY A 59 -6.83 19.38 -8.93
CA GLY A 59 -5.51 19.94 -9.21
C GLY A 59 -4.73 19.23 -10.32
N THR A 60 -3.40 19.13 -10.16
CA THR A 60 -2.43 18.88 -11.25
C THR A 60 -2.51 17.47 -11.86
N TRP A 61 -1.98 17.28 -13.07
CA TRP A 61 -1.83 15.95 -13.71
C TRP A 61 -1.11 14.91 -12.83
N ARG A 62 -0.24 15.35 -11.90
CA ARG A 62 0.42 14.48 -10.91
C ARG A 62 -0.56 13.89 -9.90
N GLN A 63 -1.65 14.59 -9.56
CA GLN A 63 -2.73 14.05 -8.73
C GLN A 63 -3.54 12.99 -9.50
N SER A 64 -3.67 13.11 -10.82
CA SER A 64 -4.27 12.04 -11.64
C SER A 64 -3.43 10.77 -11.64
N LEU A 65 -2.10 10.88 -11.63
CA LEU A 65 -1.19 9.73 -11.48
C LEU A 65 -1.31 9.01 -10.13
N ALA A 66 -1.80 9.68 -9.09
CA ALA A 66 -2.11 9.03 -7.82
C ALA A 66 -3.25 8.01 -7.94
N LEU A 67 -4.04 8.03 -9.03
CA LEU A 67 -5.02 6.98 -9.32
C LEU A 67 -4.38 5.60 -9.46
N LEU A 68 -3.13 5.52 -9.93
CA LEU A 68 -2.36 4.26 -9.96
C LEU A 68 -2.12 3.69 -8.56
N LEU A 69 -2.13 4.55 -7.54
CA LEU A 69 -1.93 4.18 -6.14
C LEU A 69 -3.26 3.99 -5.38
N VAL A 70 -4.42 4.11 -6.04
CA VAL A 70 -5.74 3.88 -5.42
C VAL A 70 -5.84 2.52 -4.73
N PRO A 71 -5.34 1.39 -5.29
CA PRO A 71 -5.36 0.12 -4.59
C PRO A 71 -4.64 0.18 -3.22
N PHE A 72 -3.50 0.87 -3.13
CA PHE A 72 -2.80 1.09 -1.86
C PHE A 72 -3.59 2.00 -0.92
N GLY A 73 -4.21 3.05 -1.46
CA GLY A 73 -5.09 3.93 -0.70
C GLY A 73 -6.26 3.17 -0.07
N LEU A 74 -6.87 2.23 -0.80
CA LEU A 74 -7.95 1.37 -0.30
C LEU A 74 -7.47 0.42 0.80
N VAL A 75 -6.32 -0.22 0.63
CA VAL A 75 -5.73 -1.09 1.66
C VAL A 75 -5.38 -0.29 2.92
N ASN A 76 -4.81 0.91 2.76
CA ASN A 76 -4.52 1.82 3.86
C ASN A 76 -5.79 2.27 4.57
N ALA A 77 -6.83 2.65 3.83
CA ALA A 77 -8.12 3.02 4.40
C ALA A 77 -8.77 1.84 5.14
N ALA A 78 -8.67 0.62 4.60
CA ALA A 78 -9.24 -0.58 5.20
C ALA A 78 -8.64 -0.89 6.57
N GLN A 79 -7.36 -0.55 6.81
CA GLN A 79 -6.72 -0.68 8.13
C GLN A 79 -7.51 0.11 9.18
N PHE A 80 -7.76 1.40 8.91
CA PHE A 80 -8.51 2.28 9.81
C PHE A 80 -10.01 1.97 9.89
N MET A 81 -10.53 1.14 8.98
CA MET A 81 -11.91 0.66 9.01
C MET A 81 -12.09 -0.60 9.86
N LEU A 82 -11.01 -1.22 10.34
CA LEU A 82 -11.11 -2.35 11.26
C LEU A 82 -11.76 -1.91 12.57
N ALA A 83 -12.75 -2.67 13.03
CA ALA A 83 -13.40 -2.40 14.29
C ALA A 83 -12.38 -2.56 15.43
N ARG A 84 -12.24 -1.55 16.29
CA ARG A 84 -11.31 -1.62 17.43
C ARG A 84 -11.57 -2.89 18.27
N PRO A 85 -10.55 -3.70 18.54
CA PRO A 85 -10.71 -4.93 19.31
C PRO A 85 -11.02 -4.58 20.77
N ARG A 86 -11.85 -5.38 21.44
CA ARG A 86 -12.05 -5.24 22.89
C ARG A 86 -10.90 -5.86 23.67
N GLU A 87 -11.02 -5.87 25.01
CA GLU A 87 -10.01 -6.45 25.90
C GLU A 87 -9.80 -7.97 25.72
N HIS A 88 -10.72 -8.68 25.04
CA HIS A 88 -10.63 -10.12 24.84
C HIS A 88 -9.44 -10.49 23.92
N VAL A 89 -8.54 -11.34 24.42
CA VAL A 89 -7.29 -11.75 23.74
C VAL A 89 -7.53 -12.22 22.31
N PHE A 90 -8.54 -13.05 22.08
CA PHE A 90 -8.82 -13.58 20.74
C PHE A 90 -9.29 -12.50 19.74
N GLU A 91 -10.05 -11.49 20.18
CA GLU A 91 -10.47 -10.38 19.30
C GLU A 91 -9.25 -9.55 18.88
N LYS A 92 -8.34 -9.29 19.83
CA LYS A 92 -7.04 -8.65 19.55
C LYS A 92 -6.20 -9.48 18.57
N THR A 93 -6.16 -10.80 18.72
CA THR A 93 -5.45 -11.68 17.78
C THR A 93 -6.03 -11.58 16.37
N MET A 94 -7.36 -11.60 16.21
CA MET A 94 -7.99 -11.50 14.89
C MET A 94 -7.80 -10.12 14.26
N HIS A 95 -7.86 -9.04 15.05
CA HIS A 95 -7.52 -7.69 14.60
C HIS A 95 -6.07 -7.60 14.10
N MET A 96 -5.14 -8.16 14.85
CA MET A 96 -3.72 -8.25 14.45
C MET A 96 -3.55 -9.01 13.15
N ILE A 97 -4.22 -10.16 12.99
CA ILE A 97 -4.17 -10.95 11.75
C ILE A 97 -4.77 -10.17 10.57
N ALA A 98 -5.89 -9.48 10.76
CA ALA A 98 -6.50 -8.64 9.73
C ALA A 98 -5.54 -7.52 9.30
N GLY A 99 -4.93 -6.81 10.26
CA GLY A 99 -3.93 -5.80 9.96
C GLY A 99 -2.71 -6.36 9.24
N LEU A 100 -2.19 -7.50 9.70
CA LEU A 100 -1.06 -8.20 9.06
C LEU A 100 -1.40 -8.55 7.61
N ALA A 101 -2.59 -9.10 7.37
CA ALA A 101 -3.05 -9.44 6.03
C ALA A 101 -3.18 -8.21 5.14
N LEU A 102 -3.66 -7.07 5.65
CA LEU A 102 -3.71 -5.81 4.89
C LEU A 102 -2.30 -5.34 4.50
N ARG A 103 -1.31 -5.45 5.38
CA ARG A 103 0.09 -5.07 5.06
C ARG A 103 0.71 -6.00 4.03
N LEU A 104 0.51 -7.30 4.17
CA LEU A 104 0.96 -8.27 3.17
C LEU A 104 0.25 -8.06 1.83
N LEU A 105 -1.03 -7.67 1.83
CA LEU A 105 -1.76 -7.36 0.61
C LEU A 105 -1.15 -6.13 -0.09
N ALA A 106 -0.80 -5.09 0.65
CA ALA A 106 -0.08 -3.95 0.10
C ALA A 106 1.31 -4.34 -0.45
N LEU A 107 2.01 -5.26 0.21
CA LEU A 107 3.29 -5.76 -0.27
C LEU A 107 3.14 -6.58 -1.56
N VAL A 108 2.11 -7.42 -1.64
CA VAL A 108 1.75 -8.17 -2.86
C VAL A 108 1.38 -7.23 -4.00
N LEU A 109 0.63 -6.15 -3.76
CA LEU A 109 0.37 -5.12 -4.77
C LEU A 109 1.68 -4.48 -5.28
N THR A 110 2.66 -4.29 -4.41
CA THR A 110 3.99 -3.76 -4.79
C THR A 110 4.73 -4.75 -5.66
N ALA A 111 4.71 -6.03 -5.27
CA ALA A 111 5.33 -7.09 -6.03
C ALA A 111 4.67 -7.26 -7.42
N LEU A 112 3.34 -7.15 -7.52
CA LEU A 112 2.60 -7.16 -8.77
C LEU A 112 3.01 -6.00 -9.68
N ILE A 113 3.11 -4.77 -9.16
CA ILE A 113 3.57 -3.61 -9.94
C ILE A 113 5.00 -3.81 -10.42
N ALA A 114 5.92 -4.21 -9.54
CA ALA A 114 7.31 -4.45 -9.90
C ALA A 114 7.44 -5.57 -10.94
N PHE A 115 6.66 -6.64 -10.76
CA PHE A 115 6.57 -7.74 -11.71
C PHE A 115 6.04 -7.27 -13.06
N THR A 116 4.94 -6.52 -13.13
CA THR A 116 4.39 -6.02 -14.39
C THR A 116 5.35 -5.06 -15.10
N LEU A 117 6.02 -4.17 -14.35
CA LEU A 117 7.06 -3.30 -14.92
C LEU A 117 8.21 -4.13 -15.50
N GLY A 118 8.69 -5.14 -14.76
CA GLY A 118 9.74 -6.05 -15.23
C GLY A 118 9.31 -6.88 -16.43
N LEU A 119 8.10 -7.46 -16.42
CA LEU A 119 7.54 -8.21 -17.54
C LEU A 119 7.48 -7.35 -18.81
N ILE A 120 6.99 -6.11 -18.71
CA ILE A 120 6.90 -5.23 -19.88
C ILE A 120 8.30 -4.82 -20.36
N LEU A 121 9.17 -4.39 -19.46
CA LEU A 121 10.45 -3.77 -19.83
C LEU A 121 11.57 -4.78 -20.11
N ILE A 122 11.50 -5.98 -19.53
CA ILE A 122 12.49 -7.05 -19.71
C ILE A 122 11.98 -8.05 -20.76
N ASP A 123 10.80 -8.67 -20.57
CA ASP A 123 10.32 -9.70 -21.50
C ASP A 123 9.78 -9.08 -22.81
N ILE A 124 8.82 -8.16 -22.74
CA ILE A 124 8.19 -7.65 -23.96
C ILE A 124 9.17 -6.79 -24.79
N VAL A 125 9.88 -5.86 -24.17
CA VAL A 125 10.81 -4.96 -24.89
C VAL A 125 12.08 -5.70 -25.31
N ALA A 126 12.82 -6.33 -24.37
CA ALA A 126 14.11 -6.92 -24.69
C ALA A 126 13.99 -8.26 -25.42
N TRP A 127 13.01 -9.10 -25.04
CA TRP A 127 12.92 -10.48 -25.53
C TRP A 127 12.03 -10.65 -26.76
N ARG A 128 10.93 -9.86 -26.86
CA ARG A 128 9.95 -10.04 -27.94
C ARG A 128 9.96 -8.96 -29.01
N TRP A 129 10.22 -7.71 -28.64
CA TRP A 129 10.13 -6.58 -29.57
C TRP A 129 11.47 -6.27 -30.25
N ALA A 130 12.56 -6.18 -29.48
CA ALA A 130 13.86 -5.84 -30.03
C ALA A 130 14.36 -6.74 -31.18
N PRO A 131 14.17 -8.09 -31.15
CA PRO A 131 14.62 -8.95 -32.25
C PRO A 131 13.93 -8.69 -33.60
N GLY A 132 12.83 -7.93 -33.63
CA GLY A 132 12.11 -7.56 -34.85
C GLY A 132 12.08 -6.06 -35.12
N SER A 133 13.01 -5.29 -34.55
CA SER A 133 13.01 -3.83 -34.63
C SER A 133 14.34 -3.25 -35.12
N ASP A 134 14.32 -2.65 -36.31
CA ASP A 134 15.44 -1.91 -36.91
C ASP A 134 16.05 -0.82 -35.99
N LEU A 135 15.29 -0.33 -35.00
CA LEU A 135 15.75 0.69 -34.05
C LEU A 135 16.73 0.12 -33.00
N LEU A 136 16.64 -1.17 -32.70
CA LEU A 136 17.37 -1.83 -31.61
C LEU A 136 18.33 -2.92 -32.11
N ASP A 137 18.48 -3.10 -33.42
CA ASP A 137 19.33 -4.13 -34.04
C ASP A 137 20.78 -4.12 -33.55
N ASP A 138 21.34 -2.93 -33.27
CA ASP A 138 22.72 -2.78 -32.78
C ASP A 138 22.85 -2.93 -31.25
N VAL A 139 21.75 -3.10 -30.52
CA VAL A 139 21.76 -3.19 -29.06
C VAL A 139 21.75 -4.64 -28.62
N SER A 140 22.86 -5.08 -28.01
CA SER A 140 22.97 -6.45 -27.50
C SER A 140 21.88 -6.78 -26.46
N LEU A 141 21.37 -8.02 -26.49
CA LEU A 141 20.36 -8.52 -25.54
C LEU A 141 20.69 -8.27 -24.06
N PRO A 142 21.95 -8.49 -23.57
CA PRO A 142 22.30 -8.20 -22.19
C PRO A 142 22.10 -6.72 -21.80
N VAL A 143 22.31 -5.79 -22.73
CA VAL A 143 22.07 -4.34 -22.50
C VAL A 143 20.58 -4.06 -22.43
N LEU A 144 19.77 -4.67 -23.30
CA LEU A 144 18.32 -4.48 -23.30
C LEU A 144 17.67 -5.03 -22.02
N VAL A 145 18.05 -6.23 -21.58
CA VAL A 145 17.53 -6.85 -20.35
C VAL A 145 17.88 -6.04 -19.11
N THR A 146 19.15 -5.67 -18.96
CA THR A 146 19.61 -4.88 -17.79
C THR A 146 19.08 -3.45 -17.85
N GLY A 147 19.01 -2.83 -19.03
CA GLY A 147 18.37 -1.53 -19.24
C GLY A 147 16.89 -1.55 -18.88
N GLY A 148 16.15 -2.59 -19.29
CA GLY A 148 14.76 -2.82 -18.92
C GLY A 148 14.56 -2.92 -17.41
N ALA A 149 15.43 -3.65 -16.71
CA ALA A 149 15.40 -3.75 -15.26
C ALA A 149 15.69 -2.41 -14.56
N VAL A 150 16.65 -1.62 -15.08
CA VAL A 150 16.91 -0.26 -14.57
C VAL A 150 15.69 0.64 -14.77
N LEU A 151 15.05 0.61 -15.94
CA LEU A 151 13.84 1.37 -16.21
C LEU A 151 12.68 0.92 -15.30
N ALA A 152 12.55 -0.37 -15.01
CA ALA A 152 11.54 -0.89 -14.09
C ALA A 152 11.79 -0.38 -12.66
N ALA A 153 13.04 -0.40 -12.20
CA ALA A 153 13.44 0.12 -10.89
C ALA A 153 13.21 1.63 -10.79
N VAL A 154 13.53 2.39 -11.84
CA VAL A 154 13.26 3.84 -11.92
C VAL A 154 11.75 4.11 -11.90
N GLY A 155 10.96 3.37 -12.67
CA GLY A 155 9.49 3.49 -12.67
C GLY A 155 8.89 3.22 -11.29
N LEU A 156 9.37 2.19 -10.60
CA LEU A 156 8.99 1.89 -9.21
C LEU A 156 9.35 3.04 -8.26
N LEU A 157 10.55 3.61 -8.38
CA LEU A 157 10.97 4.76 -7.56
C LEU A 157 10.10 5.99 -7.82
N VAL A 158 9.72 6.25 -9.07
CA VAL A 158 8.79 7.33 -9.43
C VAL A 158 7.44 7.11 -8.74
N LEU A 159 6.89 5.89 -8.77
CA LEU A 159 5.65 5.56 -8.06
C LEU A 159 5.80 5.74 -6.53
N ALA A 160 6.92 5.32 -5.95
CA ALA A 160 7.19 5.50 -4.53
C ALA A 160 7.32 6.98 -4.13
N MET A 161 7.83 7.83 -5.04
CA MET A 161 7.91 9.29 -4.85
C MET A 161 6.55 9.97 -4.99
N LEU A 162 5.65 9.48 -5.85
CA LEU A 162 4.28 10.00 -5.92
C LEU A 162 3.56 9.88 -4.57
N GLY A 163 3.77 8.77 -3.84
CA GLY A 163 3.28 8.60 -2.48
C GLY A 163 3.95 9.49 -1.42
N TYR A 164 5.09 10.11 -1.73
CA TYR A 164 5.83 10.99 -0.82
C TYR A 164 5.33 12.45 -0.85
N ALA A 165 4.68 12.87 -1.93
CA ALA A 165 4.27 14.26 -2.14
C ALA A 165 3.30 14.83 -1.07
N GLY A 166 2.78 13.98 -0.16
CA GLY A 166 1.99 14.41 1.00
C GLY A 166 2.81 14.92 2.21
N ARG A 167 4.15 14.77 2.22
CA ARG A 167 4.99 15.10 3.40
C ARG A 167 5.27 16.58 3.65
N THR A 168 4.77 17.51 2.85
CA THR A 168 5.04 18.95 3.03
C THR A 168 3.85 19.74 3.56
N ARG A 169 2.98 19.12 4.38
CA ARG A 169 1.81 19.80 4.94
C ARG A 169 1.65 19.53 6.44
N LEU A 170 2.79 19.54 7.14
CA LEU A 170 2.75 19.87 8.56
C LEU A 170 2.12 21.27 8.67
N PRO A 171 1.23 21.52 9.64
CA PRO A 171 0.89 22.88 10.01
C PRO A 171 2.20 23.68 10.17
N PRO A 172 2.25 24.96 9.76
CA PRO A 172 3.40 25.82 10.08
C PRO A 172 3.75 25.65 11.56
N ASP A 173 5.05 25.64 11.89
CA ASP A 173 5.50 25.57 13.29
C ASP A 173 4.60 26.46 14.15
N PRO A 174 3.92 25.90 15.17
CA PRO A 174 3.07 26.71 16.02
C PRO A 174 3.94 27.83 16.59
N PRO A 175 3.43 29.08 16.65
CA PRO A 175 4.16 30.16 17.30
C PRO A 175 4.63 29.70 18.69
N PRO A 176 5.81 30.15 19.15
CA PRO A 176 6.41 29.67 20.39
C PRO A 176 5.36 29.69 21.50
N ARG A 177 5.11 28.50 22.06
CA ARG A 177 4.07 28.14 23.03
C ARG A 177 3.58 29.34 23.84
N GLN A 178 2.64 30.09 23.25
CA GLN A 178 1.60 30.71 24.03
C GLN A 178 0.68 29.57 24.45
N GLU A 179 0.11 29.64 25.64
CA GLU A 179 -0.98 28.76 26.07
C GLU A 179 -2.19 29.01 25.16
N THR A 180 -2.10 28.59 23.89
CA THR A 180 -3.13 28.84 22.88
C THR A 180 -4.20 27.79 23.04
N ALA A 181 -5.41 28.28 23.30
CA ALA A 181 -6.65 27.54 23.22
C ALA A 181 -6.67 26.54 22.05
N GLU A 182 -7.24 25.37 22.28
CA GLU A 182 -7.47 24.31 21.29
C GLU A 182 -7.89 24.90 19.93
N THR A 183 -6.96 24.92 18.97
CA THR A 183 -7.15 25.56 17.65
C THR A 183 -8.22 24.85 16.83
N THR A 184 -8.42 23.55 17.08
CA THR A 184 -9.52 22.72 16.59
C THR A 184 -10.06 21.89 17.75
N ALA A 185 -11.33 21.49 17.69
CA ALA A 185 -11.88 20.59 18.69
C ALA A 185 -11.58 19.09 18.40
N LEU A 186 -10.83 18.83 17.32
CA LEU A 186 -10.17 17.56 17.05
C LEU A 186 -8.82 17.50 17.75
N ASP A 187 -8.47 16.33 18.27
CA ASP A 187 -7.19 16.07 18.93
C ASP A 187 -6.02 16.38 17.98
N ALA A 188 -4.98 17.06 18.50
CA ALA A 188 -3.76 17.32 17.75
C ALA A 188 -3.10 16.03 17.28
N GLU A 189 -3.29 14.92 18.01
CA GLU A 189 -2.79 13.60 17.62
C GLU A 189 -3.41 13.07 16.31
N LEU A 190 -4.63 13.50 15.94
CA LEU A 190 -5.29 13.11 14.68
C LEU A 190 -4.47 13.49 13.44
N PHE A 191 -3.69 14.57 13.52
CA PHE A 191 -2.90 15.11 12.41
C PHE A 191 -1.47 14.58 12.37
N ASN A 192 -1.06 13.77 13.37
CA ASN A 192 0.26 13.19 13.37
C ASN A 192 0.34 12.08 12.32
N ALA A 193 1.24 12.27 11.35
CA ALA A 193 1.55 11.21 10.39
C ALA A 193 2.18 10.02 11.11
N ASP A 194 1.82 8.79 10.69
CA ASP A 194 2.44 7.57 11.22
C ASP A 194 3.98 7.65 11.07
N PRO A 195 4.75 7.62 12.18
CA PRO A 195 6.21 7.69 12.15
C PRO A 195 6.86 6.55 11.35
N ASN A 196 6.15 5.44 11.15
CA ASN A 196 6.58 4.27 10.42
C ASN A 196 6.30 4.34 8.91
N ALA A 197 5.58 5.36 8.41
CA ALA A 197 5.33 5.52 6.98
C ALA A 197 6.62 5.68 6.14
N VAL A 198 7.73 6.17 6.73
CA VAL A 198 9.05 6.12 6.07
C VAL A 198 9.51 4.68 5.93
N THR A 199 9.53 3.95 7.05
CA THR A 199 10.02 2.58 7.18
C THR A 199 9.27 1.66 6.22
N MET A 200 7.93 1.72 6.21
CA MET A 200 7.10 0.93 5.30
C MET A 200 7.42 1.22 3.83
N ARG A 201 7.58 2.49 3.45
CA ARG A 201 7.95 2.84 2.07
C ARG A 201 9.30 2.22 1.68
N LEU A 202 10.30 2.29 2.55
CA LEU A 202 11.62 1.70 2.28
C LEU A 202 11.53 0.19 2.07
N LEU A 203 10.74 -0.51 2.89
CA LEU A 203 10.51 -1.96 2.78
C LEU A 203 9.77 -2.32 1.49
N HIS A 204 8.79 -1.52 1.06
CA HIS A 204 8.11 -1.71 -0.22
C HIS A 204 9.06 -1.52 -1.42
N VAL A 205 9.91 -0.49 -1.39
CA VAL A 205 10.93 -0.31 -2.44
C VAL A 205 11.92 -1.48 -2.43
N ALA A 206 12.35 -1.94 -1.26
CA ALA A 206 13.21 -3.11 -1.13
C ALA A 206 12.57 -4.38 -1.72
N ALA A 207 11.27 -4.61 -1.45
CA ALA A 207 10.52 -5.72 -2.04
C ALA A 207 10.43 -5.60 -3.57
N GLY A 208 10.14 -4.42 -4.11
CA GLY A 208 10.07 -4.23 -5.56
C GLY A 208 11.44 -4.43 -6.24
N PHE A 209 12.54 -3.99 -5.62
CA PHE A 209 13.89 -4.33 -6.08
C PHE A 209 14.15 -5.84 -6.01
N GLY A 210 13.71 -6.52 -4.95
CA GLY A 210 13.81 -7.97 -4.83
C GLY A 210 13.06 -8.72 -5.93
N VAL A 211 11.88 -8.24 -6.34
CA VAL A 211 11.13 -8.82 -7.47
C VAL A 211 11.87 -8.62 -8.78
N ILE A 212 12.37 -7.41 -9.07
CA ILE A 212 13.12 -7.15 -10.31
C ILE A 212 14.42 -7.98 -10.33
N ALA A 213 15.09 -8.13 -9.18
CA ALA A 213 16.27 -8.99 -9.05
C ALA A 213 15.92 -10.47 -9.29
N LEU A 214 14.78 -10.94 -8.79
CA LEU A 214 14.28 -12.29 -9.07
C LEU A 214 14.05 -12.48 -10.57
N LEU A 215 13.43 -11.51 -11.25
CA LEU A 215 13.22 -11.59 -12.70
C LEU A 215 14.54 -11.67 -13.46
N LEU A 216 15.53 -10.84 -13.11
CA LEU A 216 16.87 -10.90 -13.70
C LEU A 216 17.56 -12.25 -13.47
N ALA A 217 17.41 -12.83 -12.27
CA ALA A 217 17.93 -14.15 -11.95
C ALA A 217 17.29 -15.23 -12.85
N LEU A 218 15.96 -15.17 -13.06
CA LEU A 218 15.22 -16.14 -13.88
C LEU A 218 15.50 -16.03 -15.38
N VAL A 219 16.08 -14.92 -15.87
CA VAL A 219 16.53 -14.85 -17.28
C VAL A 219 17.82 -15.67 -17.50
N ARG A 220 18.57 -15.99 -16.44
CA ARG A 220 19.86 -16.69 -16.53
C ARG A 220 19.69 -18.20 -16.53
N THR A 221 20.62 -18.92 -17.14
CA THR A 221 20.67 -20.38 -17.11
C THR A 221 21.22 -20.87 -15.75
N GLY A 222 20.41 -21.58 -14.95
CA GLY A 222 20.83 -22.19 -13.67
C GLY A 222 19.76 -22.08 -12.57
N ASP A 223 20.14 -22.26 -11.30
CA ASP A 223 19.26 -22.12 -10.12
C ASP A 223 19.52 -20.83 -9.28
N PRO A 224 19.51 -19.61 -9.86
CA PRO A 224 19.96 -18.39 -9.18
C PRO A 224 18.92 -17.65 -8.32
N TRP A 225 17.67 -18.13 -8.24
CA TRP A 225 16.59 -17.45 -7.54
C TRP A 225 16.58 -17.50 -5.99
N PRO A 226 17.33 -18.37 -5.26
CA PRO A 226 17.22 -18.47 -3.81
C PRO A 226 17.50 -17.15 -3.07
N VAL A 227 18.46 -16.36 -3.55
CA VAL A 227 18.87 -15.10 -2.90
C VAL A 227 17.76 -14.04 -3.00
N PRO A 228 17.23 -13.69 -4.19
CA PRO A 228 16.07 -12.81 -4.29
C PRO A 228 14.85 -13.31 -3.52
N VAL A 229 14.55 -14.61 -3.54
CA VAL A 229 13.41 -15.19 -2.80
C VAL A 229 13.59 -15.08 -1.28
N ALA A 230 14.78 -15.39 -0.77
CA ALA A 230 15.07 -15.25 0.66
C ALA A 230 14.96 -13.79 1.13
N LEU A 231 15.43 -12.84 0.31
CA LEU A 231 15.27 -11.41 0.56
C LEU A 231 13.79 -11.01 0.61
N LEU A 232 12.98 -11.45 -0.36
CA LEU A 232 11.53 -11.17 -0.39
C LEU A 232 10.82 -11.75 0.83
N GLY A 233 11.15 -12.99 1.23
CA GLY A 233 10.62 -13.62 2.44
C GLY A 233 10.98 -12.85 3.71
N LEU A 234 12.23 -12.37 3.82
CA LEU A 234 12.68 -11.55 4.94
C LEU A 234 11.94 -10.20 4.99
N VAL A 235 11.81 -9.50 3.86
CA VAL A 235 11.07 -8.24 3.79
C VAL A 235 9.59 -8.45 4.16
N ALA A 236 8.96 -9.51 3.65
CA ALA A 236 7.58 -9.85 3.99
C ALA A 236 7.39 -10.12 5.49
N LEU A 237 8.30 -10.87 6.11
CA LEU A 237 8.31 -11.12 7.55
C LEU A 237 8.42 -9.81 8.34
N VAL A 238 9.36 -8.94 7.94
CA VAL A 238 9.60 -7.66 8.60
C VAL A 238 8.39 -6.73 8.48
N VAL A 239 7.75 -6.66 7.30
CA VAL A 239 6.50 -5.90 7.07
C VAL A 239 5.33 -6.44 7.89
N ALA A 240 5.21 -7.77 8.00
CA ALA A 240 4.15 -8.41 8.77
C ALA A 240 4.23 -8.03 10.27
N VAL A 241 5.44 -8.06 10.83
CA VAL A 241 5.71 -7.82 12.25
C VAL A 241 5.71 -6.33 12.63
N LEU A 242 6.17 -5.43 11.75
CA LEU A 242 6.38 -4.02 12.11
C LEU A 242 5.15 -3.12 12.19
N GLY A 243 4.00 -3.56 11.68
CA GLY A 243 2.88 -2.65 11.45
C GLY A 243 1.73 -2.75 12.44
N ASP A 244 1.87 -2.27 13.67
CA ASP A 244 0.69 -1.94 14.49
C ASP A 244 0.53 -0.42 14.58
N PRO A 245 0.05 0.26 13.50
CA PRO A 245 -0.05 1.71 13.48
C PRO A 245 -1.10 2.24 14.47
N GLU A 246 -2.03 1.39 14.91
CA GLU A 246 -3.13 1.77 15.81
C GLU A 246 -2.81 1.54 17.29
N GLY A 247 -1.70 0.86 17.60
CA GLY A 247 -1.41 0.41 18.97
C GLY A 247 -2.55 -0.43 19.56
N SER A 248 -3.39 -1.03 18.72
CA SER A 248 -4.68 -1.59 19.12
C SER A 248 -4.54 -2.99 19.70
N VAL A 249 -3.40 -3.64 19.43
CA VAL A 249 -3.08 -4.98 19.93
C VAL A 249 -1.80 -4.97 20.76
N THR A 250 -0.86 -4.08 20.46
CA THR A 250 0.30 -3.84 21.30
C THR A 250 -0.10 -3.11 22.58
N VAL A 251 0.05 -3.80 23.72
CA VAL A 251 -0.14 -3.20 25.05
C VAL A 251 1.01 -2.21 25.25
N GLY A 252 0.76 -0.93 25.05
CA GLY A 252 1.62 0.18 25.46
C GLY A 252 3.11 -0.06 25.26
N PHE A 253 3.58 0.05 24.03
CA PHE A 253 4.90 0.65 23.87
C PHE A 253 4.66 2.14 23.68
N ASP A 254 4.84 2.91 24.75
CA ASP A 254 5.49 4.23 24.61
C ASP A 254 6.76 3.96 23.84
N THR A 255 6.70 3.94 22.50
CA THR A 255 7.87 3.58 21.69
C THR A 255 8.88 4.70 21.93
N PRO A 256 9.98 4.45 22.67
CA PRO A 256 10.96 5.47 22.88
C PRO A 256 11.48 5.84 21.48
N GLU A 257 11.74 7.12 21.20
CA GLU A 257 12.27 7.57 19.90
C GLU A 257 13.49 6.74 19.41
N ARG A 258 14.20 6.08 20.34
CA ARG A 258 15.30 5.14 20.07
C ARG A 258 14.89 3.91 19.27
N ASP A 259 13.70 3.35 19.46
CA ASP A 259 13.26 2.15 18.74
C ASP A 259 12.84 2.49 17.31
N GLY A 260 12.18 3.63 17.09
CA GLY A 260 11.90 4.13 15.74
C GLY A 260 13.15 4.35 14.88
N ARG A 261 14.26 4.82 15.48
CA ARG A 261 15.55 4.97 14.78
C ARG A 261 16.15 3.63 14.36
N ARG A 262 16.10 2.60 15.23
CA ARG A 262 16.61 1.25 14.93
C ARG A 262 15.81 0.59 13.82
N LEU A 263 14.49 0.69 13.86
CA LEU A 263 13.60 0.18 12.83
C LEU A 263 13.87 0.83 11.47
N ARG A 264 14.02 2.17 11.47
CA ARG A 264 14.36 2.92 10.26
C ARG A 264 15.74 2.55 9.72
N ALA A 265 16.73 2.37 10.59
CA ALA A 265 18.06 1.89 10.20
C ALA A 265 17.97 0.48 9.58
N GLY A 266 17.22 -0.44 10.19
CA GLY A 266 16.97 -1.77 9.65
C GLY A 266 16.32 -1.75 8.26
N ALA A 267 15.32 -0.89 8.04
CA ALA A 267 14.68 -0.74 6.73
C ALA A 267 15.63 -0.13 5.68
N TRP A 268 16.48 0.82 6.05
CA TRP A 268 17.54 1.32 5.16
C TRP A 268 18.57 0.23 4.83
N THR A 269 18.96 -0.58 5.80
CA THR A 269 19.85 -1.73 5.57
C THR A 269 19.21 -2.72 4.60
N LEU A 270 17.94 -3.10 4.80
CA LEU A 270 17.24 -4.00 3.87
C LEU A 270 17.11 -3.41 2.46
N LEU A 271 16.85 -2.11 2.34
CA LEU A 271 16.85 -1.43 1.05
C LEU A 271 18.24 -1.45 0.39
N ALA A 272 19.31 -1.21 1.16
CA ALA A 272 20.67 -1.27 0.64
C ALA A 272 21.05 -2.69 0.20
N VAL A 273 20.66 -3.71 0.97
CA VAL A 273 20.82 -5.12 0.58
C VAL A 273 20.03 -5.42 -0.69
N ALA A 274 18.77 -4.99 -0.78
CA ALA A 274 17.95 -5.21 -1.97
C ALA A 274 18.52 -4.53 -3.22
N ALA A 275 19.02 -3.29 -3.09
CA ALA A 275 19.71 -2.60 -4.17
C ALA A 275 21.01 -3.32 -4.56
N GLY A 276 21.78 -3.81 -3.58
CA GLY A 276 22.98 -4.61 -3.81
C GLY A 276 22.68 -5.91 -4.56
N VAL A 277 21.65 -6.66 -4.13
CA VAL A 277 21.18 -7.87 -4.81
C VAL A 277 20.74 -7.54 -6.24
N LEU A 278 19.95 -6.49 -6.46
CA LEU A 278 19.54 -6.05 -7.79
C LEU A 278 20.74 -5.72 -8.70
N VAL A 279 21.75 -5.01 -8.19
CA VAL A 279 22.97 -4.70 -8.95
C VAL A 279 23.77 -5.96 -9.25
N ILE A 280 23.94 -6.86 -8.27
CA ILE A 280 24.65 -8.13 -8.45
C ILE A 280 23.95 -8.97 -9.52
N GLU A 281 22.64 -9.16 -9.41
CA GLU A 281 21.85 -9.88 -10.43
C GLU A 281 21.98 -9.22 -11.79
N GLY A 282 21.88 -7.89 -11.90
CA GLY A 282 22.08 -7.18 -13.16
C GLY A 282 23.47 -7.43 -13.78
N VAL A 283 24.53 -7.44 -12.98
CA VAL A 283 25.90 -7.72 -13.45
C VAL A 283 26.07 -9.18 -13.87
N LEU A 284 25.50 -10.13 -13.11
CA LEU A 284 25.54 -11.56 -13.45
C LEU A 284 24.76 -11.81 -14.74
N THR A 285 23.55 -11.26 -14.85
CA THR A 285 22.69 -11.34 -16.03
C THR A 285 23.40 -10.77 -17.26
N HIS A 286 24.02 -9.59 -17.13
CA HIS A 286 24.76 -8.99 -18.23
C HIS A 286 25.91 -9.88 -18.75
N ARG A 287 26.59 -10.61 -17.85
CA ARG A 287 27.72 -11.47 -18.20
C ARG A 287 27.30 -12.80 -18.80
N GLU A 288 26.23 -13.40 -18.28
CA GLU A 288 25.81 -14.76 -18.64
C GLU A 288 24.92 -14.80 -19.90
N LEU A 289 24.25 -13.70 -20.26
CA LEU A 289 23.43 -13.61 -21.47
C LEU A 289 24.21 -13.37 -22.77
N GLY A 290 25.52 -13.11 -22.70
CA GLY A 290 26.32 -12.73 -23.86
C GLY A 290 26.25 -13.70 -25.05
N ASP A 291 25.91 -14.97 -24.79
CA ASP A 291 25.91 -16.06 -25.77
C ASP A 291 24.51 -16.65 -26.04
N VAL A 292 23.43 -16.05 -25.52
CA VAL A 292 22.06 -16.60 -25.60
C VAL A 292 21.27 -15.97 -26.76
N GLU A 293 20.75 -16.80 -27.68
CA GLU A 293 19.80 -16.34 -28.70
C GLU A 293 18.39 -16.17 -28.10
N PRO A 294 17.77 -14.97 -28.18
CA PRO A 294 16.44 -14.74 -27.65
C PRO A 294 15.40 -15.39 -28.57
N THR A 295 14.93 -16.58 -28.20
CA THR A 295 13.83 -17.24 -28.90
C THR A 295 12.70 -17.62 -27.94
N GLY A 296 11.46 -17.35 -28.34
CA GLY A 296 10.26 -17.68 -27.56
C GLY A 296 9.94 -16.69 -26.43
N ARG A 297 9.44 -17.22 -25.31
CA ARG A 297 8.95 -16.47 -24.14
C ARG A 297 9.65 -16.95 -22.89
N LEU A 298 9.94 -16.05 -21.94
CA LEU A 298 10.41 -16.41 -20.60
C LEU A 298 9.28 -17.09 -19.81
N THR A 299 9.22 -18.43 -19.86
CA THR A 299 8.20 -19.22 -19.16
C THR A 299 8.30 -19.12 -17.64
N ASP A 300 9.51 -18.90 -17.13
CA ASP A 300 9.77 -18.85 -15.68
C ASP A 300 9.12 -17.61 -15.02
N PHE A 301 8.76 -16.59 -15.82
CA PHE A 301 7.97 -15.46 -15.31
C PHE A 301 6.52 -15.87 -15.00
N ASP A 302 6.01 -16.95 -15.60
CA ASP A 302 4.69 -17.49 -15.26
C ASP A 302 4.70 -18.06 -13.84
N ASP A 303 5.80 -18.66 -13.38
CA ASP A 303 5.92 -19.17 -12.01
C ASP A 303 5.85 -18.03 -10.98
N VAL A 304 6.49 -16.89 -11.29
CA VAL A 304 6.39 -15.68 -10.45
C VAL A 304 4.95 -15.14 -10.46
N ALA A 305 4.32 -15.05 -11.63
CA ALA A 305 2.93 -14.61 -11.75
C ALA A 305 1.97 -15.51 -10.95
N ASN A 306 2.12 -16.83 -11.08
CA ASN A 306 1.35 -17.84 -10.36
C ASN A 306 1.59 -17.75 -8.85
N GLY A 307 2.85 -17.61 -8.42
CA GLY A 307 3.21 -17.41 -7.02
C GLY A 307 2.58 -16.16 -6.42
N LEU A 308 2.60 -15.03 -7.15
CA LEU A 308 1.94 -13.78 -6.73
C LEU A 308 0.42 -13.91 -6.68
N MET A 309 -0.18 -14.64 -7.62
CA MET A 309 -1.61 -14.92 -7.62
C MET A 309 -2.02 -15.78 -6.41
N VAL A 310 -1.30 -16.85 -6.13
CA VAL A 310 -1.51 -17.70 -4.95
C VAL A 310 -1.33 -16.89 -3.66
N ALA A 311 -0.27 -16.09 -3.56
CA ALA A 311 -0.04 -15.21 -2.41
C ALA A 311 -1.20 -14.21 -2.22
N SER A 312 -1.69 -13.61 -3.30
CA SER A 312 -2.85 -12.70 -3.27
C SER A 312 -4.09 -13.38 -2.71
N ILE A 313 -4.41 -14.58 -3.19
CA ILE A 313 -5.56 -15.36 -2.77
C ILE A 313 -5.44 -15.75 -1.29
N LEU A 314 -4.28 -16.25 -0.86
CA LEU A 314 -4.05 -16.65 0.53
C LEU A 314 -4.20 -15.47 1.49
N VAL A 315 -3.58 -14.34 1.17
CA VAL A 315 -3.66 -13.12 2.00
C VAL A 315 -5.09 -12.59 2.07
N LEU A 316 -5.80 -12.53 0.93
CA LEU A 316 -7.21 -12.13 0.91
C LEU A 316 -8.11 -13.11 1.67
N GLY A 317 -7.83 -14.40 1.59
CA GLY A 317 -8.54 -15.44 2.35
C GLY A 317 -8.36 -15.27 3.85
N VAL A 318 -7.13 -15.02 4.31
CA VAL A 318 -6.81 -14.72 5.72
C VAL A 318 -7.53 -13.46 6.18
N LEU A 319 -7.45 -12.37 5.41
CA LEU A 319 -8.14 -11.11 5.70
C LEU A 319 -9.65 -11.32 5.81
N HIS A 320 -10.23 -12.06 4.86
CA HIS A 320 -11.66 -12.34 4.83
C HIS A 320 -12.09 -13.17 6.05
N ALA A 321 -11.35 -14.24 6.39
CA ALA A 321 -11.64 -15.08 7.55
C ALA A 321 -11.57 -14.29 8.87
N ALA A 322 -10.53 -13.46 9.04
CA ALA A 322 -10.38 -12.61 10.22
C ALA A 322 -11.53 -11.59 10.34
N ASN A 323 -11.90 -10.94 9.23
CA ASN A 323 -13.03 -10.00 9.19
C ASN A 323 -14.37 -10.67 9.47
N LEU A 324 -14.64 -11.82 8.84
CA LEU A 324 -15.89 -12.57 9.06
C LEU A 324 -16.03 -12.93 10.54
N PHE A 325 -14.94 -13.31 11.19
CA PHE A 325 -14.92 -13.59 12.61
C PHE A 325 -15.19 -12.33 13.46
N LEU A 326 -14.49 -11.22 13.20
CA LEU A 326 -14.67 -9.96 13.93
C LEU A 326 -16.12 -9.46 13.83
N VAL A 327 -16.75 -9.60 12.66
CA VAL A 327 -18.17 -9.28 12.45
C VAL A 327 -19.08 -10.28 13.17
N TRP A 328 -18.79 -11.58 13.10
CA TRP A 328 -19.63 -12.64 13.66
C TRP A 328 -19.66 -12.66 15.20
N ARG A 329 -18.59 -12.23 15.87
CA ARG A 329 -18.55 -12.10 17.34
C ARG A 329 -18.68 -10.68 17.86
N GLY A 330 -18.66 -9.69 16.98
CA GLY A 330 -18.85 -8.29 17.33
C GLY A 330 -20.26 -8.02 17.90
N PRO A 331 -20.42 -6.98 18.75
CA PRO A 331 -21.73 -6.57 19.28
C PRO A 331 -22.65 -6.12 18.15
N GLY A 332 -22.04 -5.67 17.05
CA GLY A 332 -22.68 -5.17 15.85
C GLY A 332 -23.78 -6.10 15.39
N MET A 333 -23.58 -7.42 15.28
CA MET A 333 -24.64 -8.31 14.75
C MET A 333 -25.96 -8.30 15.55
N ARG A 334 -25.97 -7.95 16.85
CA ARG A 334 -27.24 -7.82 17.59
C ARG A 334 -27.95 -6.49 17.30
N GLU A 335 -27.23 -5.42 16.96
CA GLU A 335 -27.77 -4.09 16.58
C GLU A 335 -27.86 -3.87 15.04
N TRP A 336 -27.11 -4.63 14.25
CA TRP A 336 -27.01 -4.60 12.77
C TRP A 336 -28.10 -5.40 12.06
N THR A 337 -28.97 -6.10 12.80
CA THR A 337 -30.11 -6.85 12.27
C THR A 337 -31.11 -6.01 11.47
N ARG A 338 -30.87 -4.69 11.29
CA ARG A 338 -31.70 -3.80 10.47
C ARG A 338 -31.15 -3.41 9.10
N ARG A 339 -29.97 -3.88 8.64
CA ARG A 339 -29.51 -3.58 7.26
C ARG A 339 -28.91 -4.79 6.52
N ASP A 340 -29.76 -5.46 5.75
CA ASP A 340 -29.49 -6.63 4.88
C ASP A 340 -28.37 -6.45 3.83
N ALA A 341 -27.97 -5.22 3.51
CA ALA A 341 -27.05 -4.94 2.41
C ALA A 341 -25.61 -5.40 2.66
N TRP A 342 -25.12 -5.32 3.90
CA TRP A 342 -23.72 -5.59 4.21
C TRP A 342 -23.41 -7.07 4.45
N ILE A 343 -24.37 -7.83 4.98
CA ILE A 343 -24.25 -9.30 5.08
C ILE A 343 -24.18 -9.90 3.67
N ARG A 344 -24.97 -9.38 2.72
CA ARG A 344 -24.89 -9.79 1.30
C ARG A 344 -23.53 -9.46 0.69
N LEU A 345 -22.95 -8.29 0.99
CA LEU A 345 -21.61 -7.92 0.52
C LEU A 345 -20.51 -8.81 1.12
N ALA A 346 -20.59 -9.12 2.42
CA ALA A 346 -19.68 -10.04 3.09
C ALA A 346 -19.77 -11.47 2.53
N LEU A 347 -20.96 -11.92 2.12
CA LEU A 347 -21.20 -13.23 1.49
C LEU A 347 -20.83 -13.29 0.00
N LEU A 348 -20.68 -12.14 -0.69
CA LEU A 348 -20.21 -12.09 -2.08
C LEU A 348 -18.69 -12.31 -2.20
N MET A 349 -17.93 -11.92 -1.18
CA MET A 349 -16.47 -12.05 -1.14
C MET A 349 -15.98 -13.51 -1.26
N PRO A 350 -16.56 -14.51 -0.55
CA PRO A 350 -16.26 -15.93 -0.78
C PRO A 350 -16.48 -16.37 -2.22
N GLY A 351 -17.53 -15.90 -2.88
CA GLY A 351 -17.83 -16.23 -4.29
C GLY A 351 -16.75 -15.72 -5.23
N MET A 352 -16.25 -14.50 -5.01
CA MET A 352 -15.14 -13.93 -5.79
C MET A 352 -13.81 -14.65 -5.49
N LEU A 353 -13.57 -15.04 -4.23
CA LEU A 353 -12.37 -15.75 -3.82
C LEU A 353 -12.33 -17.17 -4.38
N VAL A 354 -13.47 -17.87 -4.38
CA VAL A 354 -13.65 -19.19 -5.02
C VAL A 354 -13.50 -19.08 -6.53
N ALA A 355 -14.10 -18.07 -7.17
CA ALA A 355 -13.91 -17.84 -8.61
C ALA A 355 -12.44 -17.55 -8.96
N ALA A 356 -11.74 -16.76 -8.13
CA ALA A 356 -10.31 -16.48 -8.29
C ALA A 356 -9.46 -17.75 -8.10
N ILE A 357 -9.76 -18.60 -7.12
CA ILE A 357 -9.10 -19.90 -6.93
C ILE A 357 -9.36 -20.82 -8.14
N ILE A 358 -10.59 -20.86 -8.64
CA ILE A 358 -10.95 -21.69 -9.80
C ILE A 358 -10.17 -21.23 -11.05
N LEU A 359 -10.09 -19.92 -11.28
CA LEU A 359 -9.33 -19.33 -12.38
C LEU A 359 -7.82 -19.53 -12.20
N ALA A 360 -7.30 -19.44 -10.98
CA ALA A 360 -5.88 -19.57 -10.68
C ALA A 360 -5.36 -21.01 -10.80
N VAL A 361 -6.19 -21.99 -10.44
CA VAL A 361 -5.81 -23.40 -10.53
C VAL A 361 -5.87 -23.91 -11.97
N GLY A 362 -6.70 -23.33 -12.84
CA GLY A 362 -6.90 -23.77 -14.22
C GLY A 362 -7.79 -25.03 -14.32
N PRO A 363 -8.53 -25.22 -15.42
CA PRO A 363 -9.54 -26.29 -15.52
C PRO A 363 -8.94 -27.71 -15.48
N GLU A 364 -7.73 -27.90 -15.98
CA GLU A 364 -7.06 -29.20 -16.13
C GLU A 364 -6.82 -29.91 -14.77
N THR A 365 -6.48 -29.14 -13.74
CA THR A 365 -6.18 -29.55 -12.37
C THR A 365 -7.42 -29.82 -11.54
N TRP A 366 -8.55 -29.17 -11.85
CA TRP A 366 -9.84 -29.47 -11.25
C TRP A 366 -10.39 -30.82 -11.73
N VAL A 367 -10.20 -31.15 -13.01
CA VAL A 367 -10.56 -32.46 -13.56
C VAL A 367 -9.78 -33.56 -12.84
N ALA A 368 -8.50 -33.35 -12.58
CA ALA A 368 -7.66 -34.29 -11.83
C ALA A 368 -8.11 -34.47 -10.35
N LEU A 369 -8.55 -33.40 -9.69
CA LEU A 369 -9.03 -33.44 -8.29
C LEU A 369 -10.42 -34.06 -8.10
N ILE A 370 -11.27 -34.02 -9.14
CA ILE A 370 -12.63 -34.58 -9.12
C ILE A 370 -12.65 -36.03 -9.64
N SER A 371 -11.56 -36.48 -10.28
CA SER A 371 -11.39 -37.85 -10.77
C SER A 371 -10.83 -38.85 -9.74
N TRP A 372 -10.68 -38.44 -8.48
CA TRP A 372 -10.44 -39.30 -7.30
C TRP A 372 -11.67 -39.25 -6.39
#